data_AF-A0A645GZS6-F1
#
_entry.id   AF-A0A645GZS6-F1
#
_cell.length_a   1.000
_cell.length_b   1.000
_cell.length_c   1.000
_cell.angle_alpha   90.00
_cell.angle_beta   90.00
_cell.angle_gamma   90.00
#
_symmetry.space_group_name_H-M   'P 1'
#
loop_
_entity.id
_entity.type
_entity.pdbx_description
1 polymer ?
#
loop_
_entity_poly.entity_id
_entity_poly.type
_entity_poly.pdbx_seq_one_letter_code
_entity_poly.pdbx_strand_id
1 'polypeptide(L)'
;MESNGTVAAPDGIDWLCISPKAGADWIQRSGQELKLVWPQPTFDLEAIEASTRFQHYFLQPMDNAQQSSNIGACIEQCMQRPGWRLSLQTHKLTGIR
;
A
#
# COMPACT_ATOMS: atom_id res chain seq x y z
N MET A 1 -11.72 1.63 8.07
CA MET A 1 -12.21 1.39 6.69
C MET A 1 -11.02 1.14 5.78
N GLU A 2 -11.16 0.22 4.82
CA GLU A 2 -10.21 0.05 3.71
C GLU A 2 -10.88 0.46 2.39
N SER A 3 -10.13 1.12 1.50
CA SER A 3 -10.61 1.54 0.18
C SER A 3 -9.50 1.55 -0.86
N ASN A 4 -9.86 1.46 -2.14
CA ASN A 4 -8.95 1.68 -3.26
C ASN A 4 -8.65 3.17 -3.52
N GLY A 5 -9.36 4.09 -2.87
CA GLY A 5 -9.12 5.53 -2.95
C GLY A 5 -9.63 6.21 -4.23
N THR A 6 -10.44 5.53 -5.04
CA THR A 6 -11.06 6.12 -6.25
C THR A 6 -12.19 7.10 -5.92
N VAL A 7 -12.64 7.13 -4.66
CA VAL A 7 -13.68 8.03 -4.14
C VAL A 7 -13.16 8.65 -2.84
N ALA A 8 -13.48 9.93 -2.61
CA ALA A 8 -13.17 10.59 -1.35
C ALA A 8 -13.91 9.89 -0.20
N ALA A 9 -13.19 9.64 0.90
CA ALA A 9 -13.80 9.05 2.07
C ALA A 9 -14.71 10.07 2.78
N PRO A 10 -15.84 9.64 3.36
CA PRO A 10 -16.65 10.52 4.20
C PRO A 10 -15.89 10.92 5.47
N ASP A 11 -16.31 12.03 6.06
CA ASP A 11 -15.77 12.50 7.34
C ASP A 11 -16.10 11.53 8.49
N GLY A 12 -15.32 11.61 9.58
CA GLY A 12 -15.57 10.86 10.81
C GLY A 12 -15.05 9.42 10.82
N ILE A 13 -14.26 9.00 9.82
CA ILE A 13 -13.59 7.70 9.85
C ILE A 13 -12.38 7.76 10.78
N ASP A 14 -12.39 6.97 11.85
CA ASP A 14 -11.29 6.89 12.81
C ASP A 14 -9.97 6.41 12.17
N TRP A 15 -10.06 5.42 11.28
CA TRP A 15 -8.92 4.86 10.55
C TRP A 15 -9.25 4.54 9.10
N LEU A 16 -8.60 5.27 8.19
CA LEU A 16 -8.71 5.11 6.75
C LEU A 16 -7.41 4.53 6.18
N CYS A 17 -7.52 3.32 5.65
CA CYS A 17 -6.47 2.67 4.88
C CYS A 17 -6.79 2.75 3.39
N ILE A 18 -5.88 3.33 2.60
CA ILE A 18 -5.99 3.44 1.15
C ILE A 18 -5.00 2.51 0.47
N SER A 19 -5.48 1.71 -0.48
CA SER A 19 -4.66 0.80 -1.30
C SER A 19 -4.91 1.06 -2.79
N PRO A 20 -4.26 2.09 -3.36
CA PRO A 20 -4.50 2.50 -4.73
C PRO A 20 -4.04 1.42 -5.73
N LYS A 21 -4.67 1.42 -6.90
CA LYS A 21 -4.37 0.49 -8.00
C LYS A 21 -3.81 1.29 -9.16
N ALA A 22 -2.70 0.82 -9.73
CA ALA A 22 -2.11 1.46 -10.91
C ALA A 22 -3.12 1.44 -12.07
N GLY A 23 -3.20 2.56 -12.80
CA GLY A 23 -4.15 2.73 -13.90
C GLY A 23 -5.59 3.09 -13.48
N ALA A 24 -5.88 3.22 -12.18
CA ALA A 24 -7.15 3.75 -11.69
C ALA A 24 -6.99 5.17 -11.15
N ASP A 25 -8.09 5.92 -11.13
CA ASP A 25 -8.12 7.22 -10.47
C ASP A 25 -7.77 7.08 -8.98
N TRP A 26 -6.95 8.00 -8.48
CA TRP A 26 -6.59 8.05 -7.06
C TRP A 26 -6.87 9.44 -6.52
N ILE A 27 -8.07 9.58 -5.94
CA ILE A 27 -8.62 10.84 -5.41
C ILE A 27 -8.26 11.02 -3.94
N GLN A 28 -8.40 9.98 -3.12
CA GLN A 28 -8.08 10.05 -1.69
C GLN A 28 -6.57 9.98 -1.45
N ARG A 29 -5.92 11.15 -1.39
CA ARG A 29 -4.45 11.31 -1.26
C ARG A 29 -3.96 11.46 0.18
N SER A 30 -4.84 11.30 1.17
CA SER A 30 -4.49 11.39 2.59
C SER A 30 -5.29 10.41 3.46
N GLY A 31 -4.79 10.13 4.66
CA GLY A 31 -5.42 9.22 5.61
C GLY A 31 -4.45 8.75 6.69
N GLN A 32 -4.84 7.72 7.43
CA GLN A 32 -3.99 7.12 8.46
C GLN A 32 -2.97 6.18 7.81
N GLU A 33 -3.38 5.39 6.82
CA GLU A 33 -2.55 4.34 6.24
C GLU A 33 -2.61 4.36 4.71
N LEU A 34 -1.43 4.40 4.08
CA LEU A 34 -1.25 3.99 2.70
C LEU A 34 -0.70 2.57 2.68
N LYS A 35 -1.45 1.64 2.11
CA LYS A 35 -1.01 0.25 1.90
C LYS A 35 -0.90 -0.04 0.42
N LEU A 36 0.27 0.25 -0.14
CA LEU A 36 0.54 0.09 -1.55
C LEU A 36 0.84 -1.38 -1.86
N VAL A 37 0.05 -1.98 -2.75
CA VAL A 37 0.39 -3.31 -3.28
C VAL A 37 1.58 -3.14 -4.23
N TRP A 38 2.64 -3.93 -4.04
CA TRP A 38 3.89 -3.78 -4.76
C TRP A 38 4.45 -5.14 -5.23
N PRO A 39 5.07 -5.22 -6.42
CA PRO A 39 5.22 -4.16 -7.43
C PRO A 39 3.94 -3.93 -8.23
N GLN A 40 3.70 -2.70 -8.68
CA GLN A 40 2.69 -2.36 -9.68
C GLN A 40 3.34 -1.45 -10.73
N PRO A 41 2.98 -1.58 -12.03
CA PRO A 41 3.47 -0.66 -13.05
C PRO A 41 3.16 0.80 -12.70
N THR A 42 3.97 1.72 -13.23
CA THR A 42 3.79 3.19 -13.17
C THR A 42 3.80 3.88 -11.80
N PHE A 43 3.77 3.15 -10.69
CA PHE A 43 3.98 3.75 -9.38
C PHE A 43 5.45 4.03 -9.12
N ASP A 44 5.72 5.26 -8.70
CA ASP A 44 7.01 5.75 -8.23
C ASP A 44 6.84 6.12 -6.75
N LEU A 45 7.63 5.48 -5.86
CA LEU A 45 7.50 5.67 -4.42
C LEU A 45 7.87 7.09 -3.97
N GLU A 46 8.86 7.72 -4.62
CA GLU A 46 9.27 9.09 -4.29
C GLU A 46 8.20 10.09 -4.71
N ALA A 47 7.63 9.92 -5.91
CA ALA A 47 6.51 10.76 -6.35
C ALA A 47 5.28 10.59 -5.44
N ILE A 48 5.03 9.38 -4.95
CA ILE A 48 3.94 9.10 -4.00
C ILE A 48 4.19 9.79 -2.66
N GLU A 49 5.40 9.67 -2.10
CA GLU A 49 5.79 10.36 -0.87
C GLU A 49 5.59 11.88 -0.98
N ALA A 50 6.00 12.48 -2.11
CA ALA A 50 5.90 13.92 -2.34
C ALA A 50 4.46 14.43 -2.56
N SER A 51 3.55 13.58 -3.06
CA SER A 51 2.20 13.99 -3.49
C SER A 51 1.07 13.51 -2.56
N THR A 52 1.40 12.83 -1.46
CA THR A 52 0.40 12.26 -0.53
C THR A 52 0.67 12.64 0.92
N ARG A 53 -0.33 12.46 1.78
CA ARG A 53 -0.22 12.75 3.22
C ARG A 53 -0.83 11.61 4.04
N PHE A 54 -0.04 10.59 4.32
CA PHE A 54 -0.42 9.48 5.18
C PHE A 54 0.41 9.43 6.46
N GLN A 55 -0.16 8.94 7.55
CA GLN A 55 0.58 8.76 8.81
C GLN A 55 1.51 7.55 8.75
N HIS A 56 1.11 6.52 8.00
CA HIS A 56 1.87 5.30 7.81
C HIS A 56 1.91 4.89 6.34
N TYR A 57 3.09 4.47 5.89
CA TYR A 57 3.35 3.97 4.55
C TYR A 57 3.75 2.50 4.61
N PHE A 58 3.01 1.64 3.91
CA PHE A 58 3.26 0.22 3.86
C PHE A 58 3.38 -0.29 2.42
N LEU A 59 4.33 -1.19 2.20
CA LEU A 59 4.38 -2.03 1.02
C LEU A 59 3.78 -3.40 1.36
N GLN A 60 2.77 -3.80 0.61
CA GLN A 60 2.20 -5.14 0.67
C GLN A 60 2.60 -5.91 -0.58
N PRO A 61 3.26 -7.07 -0.45
CA PRO A 61 3.58 -7.91 -1.61
C PRO A 61 2.33 -8.25 -2.40
N MET A 62 2.38 -8.10 -3.73
CA MET A 62 1.33 -8.56 -4.61
C MET A 62 1.16 -10.07 -4.47
N ASP A 63 -0.08 -10.50 -4.27
CA ASP A 63 -0.40 -11.92 -4.15
C ASP A 63 -0.69 -12.52 -5.53
N ASN A 64 0.33 -13.17 -6.08
CA ASN A 64 0.28 -13.87 -7.36
C ASN A 64 1.34 -14.99 -7.38
N ALA A 65 1.52 -15.66 -8.52
CA ALA A 65 2.49 -16.74 -8.67
C ALA A 65 3.95 -16.35 -8.34
N GLN A 66 4.27 -15.05 -8.28
CA GLN A 66 5.60 -14.51 -7.98
C GLN A 66 5.73 -14.03 -6.52
N GLN A 67 4.90 -14.54 -5.59
CA GLN A 67 4.82 -14.08 -4.20
C GLN A 67 6.18 -13.91 -3.51
N SER A 68 7.06 -14.92 -3.59
CA SER A 68 8.41 -14.86 -2.96
C SER A 68 9.25 -13.70 -3.50
N SER A 69 9.23 -13.50 -4.83
CA SER A 69 9.90 -12.37 -5.48
C SER A 69 9.31 -11.03 -5.04
N ASN A 70 7.97 -10.93 -4.96
CA ASN A 70 7.29 -9.70 -4.53
C ASN A 70 7.59 -9.36 -3.07
N ILE A 71 7.72 -10.36 -2.19
CA ILE A 71 8.17 -10.17 -0.80
C ILE A 71 9.58 -9.59 -0.79
N GLY A 72 10.50 -10.18 -1.54
CA GLY A 72 11.88 -9.68 -1.67
C GLY A 72 11.93 -8.24 -2.15
N ALA A 73 11.15 -7.90 -3.19
CA ALA A 73 11.06 -6.54 -3.72
C ALA A 73 10.53 -5.53 -2.70
N CYS A 74 9.54 -5.90 -1.88
CA CYS A 74 9.03 -5.04 -0.82
C CYS A 74 10.09 -4.82 0.28
N ILE A 75 10.79 -5.88 0.69
CA ILE A 75 11.84 -5.79 1.71
C ILE A 75 12.95 -4.85 1.24
N GLU A 76 13.43 -5.01 0.01
CA GLU A 76 14.46 -4.16 -0.58
C GLU A 76 14.05 -2.68 -0.54
N GLN A 77 12.82 -2.37 -1.00
CA GLN A 77 12.33 -0.99 -1.00
C GLN A 77 12.16 -0.42 0.41
N CYS A 78 11.64 -1.19 1.38
CA CYS A 78 11.56 -0.75 2.77
C CYS A 78 12.94 -0.51 3.41
N MET A 79 13.95 -1.31 3.05
CA MET A 79 15.33 -1.08 3.51
C MET A 79 15.93 0.20 2.91
N GLN A 80 15.63 0.50 1.66
CA GLN A 80 16.09 1.72 0.97
C GLN A 80 15.31 2.97 1.43
N ARG A 81 14.07 2.80 1.91
CA ARG A 81 13.16 3.89 2.27
C ARG A 81 12.58 3.66 3.68
N PRO A 82 13.26 4.08 4.75
CA PRO A 82 12.89 3.75 6.13
C PRO A 82 11.53 4.30 6.61
N GLY A 83 10.91 5.21 5.85
CA GLY A 83 9.52 5.63 6.07
C GLY A 83 8.49 4.55 5.74
N TRP A 84 8.86 3.57 4.91
CA TRP A 84 8.01 2.46 4.49
C TRP A 84 8.22 1.22 5.34
N ARG A 85 7.13 0.49 5.58
CA ARG A 85 7.13 -0.75 6.36
C ARG A 85 6.52 -1.90 5.54
N LEU A 86 6.97 -3.12 5.80
CA LEU A 86 6.40 -4.31 5.17
C LEU A 86 5.05 -4.67 5.81
N SER A 87 4.03 -4.90 4.99
CA SER A 87 2.71 -5.43 5.40
C SER A 87 2.51 -6.81 4.77
N LEU A 88 2.53 -7.87 5.59
CA LEU A 88 2.31 -9.24 5.11
C LEU A 88 0.85 -9.65 5.26
N GLN A 89 0.33 -10.40 4.29
CA GLN A 89 -0.97 -11.05 4.40
C GLN A 89 -0.87 -12.32 5.27
N THR A 90 -0.75 -12.12 6.59
CA THR A 90 -0.46 -13.18 7.56
C THR A 90 -1.49 -14.32 7.56
N HIS A 91 -2.77 -14.04 7.28
CA HIS A 91 -3.81 -15.06 7.14
C HIS A 91 -3.48 -16.08 6.03
N LYS A 92 -2.86 -15.63 4.92
CA LYS A 92 -2.41 -16.54 3.84
C LYS A 92 -1.18 -17.35 4.22
N LEU A 93 -0.27 -16.75 4.98
CA LEU A 93 0.94 -17.44 5.47
C LEU A 93 0.60 -18.50 6.53
N THR A 94 -0.45 -18.26 7.32
CA THR A 94 -0.87 -19.14 8.43
C THR A 94 -1.98 -20.11 8.06
N GLY A 95 -2.61 -19.94 6.88
CA GLY A 95 -3.71 -20.79 6.42
C GLY A 95 -5.09 -20.45 7.03
N ILE A 96 -5.21 -19.33 7.75
CA ILE A 96 -6.48 -18.85 8.31
C ILE A 96 -7.31 -18.21 7.18
N ARG A 97 -8.60 -18.54 7.12
CA ARG A 97 -9.58 -17.99 6.16
C ARG A 97 -10.74 -17.33 6.89
#